data_AF-A0A522DXN6-F1
#
_entry.id   AF-A0A522DXN6-F1
#
_cell.length_a   1.000
_cell.length_b   1.000
_cell.length_c   1.000
_cell.angle_alpha   90.00
_cell.angle_beta   90.00
_cell.angle_gamma   90.00
#
_symmetry.space_group_name_H-M   'P 1'
#
loop_
_entity.id
_entity.type
_entity.pdbx_description
1 polymer ?
#
loop_
_entity_poly.entity_id
_entity_poly.type
_entity_poly.pdbx_seq_one_letter_code
_entity_poly.pdbx_strand_id
1 'polypeptide(L)'
;MFLAVPTSIEIKMLEELRKRKIGFKYQYKVMDGVVADFAFPRSRLIVECDGDYWHVNPKKYKKLSRYQKMKRLEDKERQELIEMAGWKVLRFWENEINRDVTSVVNKIEKSLKL
;
A
#
# COMPACT_ATOMS: atom_id res chain seq x y z
N MET A 1 21.02 4.31 2.74
CA MET A 1 19.55 4.22 2.56
C MET A 1 18.96 3.87 3.91
N PHE A 2 18.41 4.86 4.65
CA PHE A 2 17.66 4.57 5.88
C PHE A 2 16.32 3.97 5.44
N LEU A 3 16.16 2.65 5.62
CA LEU A 3 14.84 2.04 5.51
C LEU A 3 14.04 2.49 6.73
N ALA A 4 12.87 3.08 6.51
CA ALA A 4 12.00 3.48 7.61
C ALA A 4 11.62 2.24 8.43
N VAL A 5 11.50 2.41 9.76
CA VAL A 5 11.01 1.34 10.62
C VAL A 5 9.62 0.91 10.12
N PRO A 6 9.40 -0.39 9.83
CA PRO A 6 8.12 -0.86 9.33
C PRO A 6 6.99 -0.53 10.29
N THR A 7 5.85 -0.10 9.77
CA THR A 7 4.64 0.08 10.59
C THR A 7 4.08 -1.28 11.04
N SER A 8 3.22 -1.28 12.06
CA SER A 8 2.60 -2.52 12.55
C SER A 8 1.74 -3.24 11.49
N ILE A 9 1.11 -2.49 10.58
CA ILE A 9 0.33 -3.06 9.47
C ILE A 9 1.22 -3.60 8.35
N GLU A 10 2.36 -2.97 8.07
CA GLU A 10 3.36 -3.53 7.16
C GLU A 10 3.97 -4.81 7.71
N ILE A 11 4.22 -4.89 9.02
CA ILE A 11 4.72 -6.11 9.67
C ILE A 11 3.71 -7.26 9.47
N LYS A 12 2.42 -7.03 9.72
CA LYS A 12 1.38 -8.05 9.48
C LYS A 12 1.34 -8.51 8.02
N MET A 13 1.43 -7.57 7.08
CA MET A 13 1.47 -7.88 5.65
C MET A 13 2.73 -8.66 5.26
N LEU A 14 3.90 -8.26 5.78
CA LEU A 14 5.18 -8.96 5.60
C LEU A 14 5.09 -10.41 6.06
N GLU A 15 4.57 -10.63 7.28
CA GLU A 15 4.42 -11.97 7.87
C GLU A 15 3.51 -12.86 7.02
N GLU A 16 2.33 -12.36 6.63
CA GLU A 16 1.36 -13.16 5.88
C GLU A 16 1.84 -13.45 4.44
N LEU A 17 2.45 -12.48 3.75
CA LEU A 17 3.06 -12.70 2.42
C LEU A 17 4.20 -13.74 2.49
N ARG A 18 5.06 -13.65 3.51
CA ARG A 18 6.17 -14.61 3.73
C ARG A 18 5.66 -16.01 4.06
N LYS A 19 4.67 -16.12 4.94
CA LYS A 19 4.02 -17.38 5.32
C LYS A 19 3.49 -18.12 4.09
N ARG A 20 2.95 -17.39 3.11
CA ARG A 20 2.45 -17.94 1.84
C ARG A 20 3.51 -18.12 0.76
N LYS A 21 4.78 -17.78 1.05
CA LYS A 21 5.90 -17.85 0.10
C LYS A 21 5.66 -17.05 -1.18
N ILE A 22 4.90 -15.96 -1.10
CA ILE A 22 4.67 -15.06 -2.23
C ILE A 22 5.92 -14.18 -2.38
N GLY A 23 6.50 -14.12 -3.57
CA GLY A 23 7.67 -13.29 -3.84
C GLY A 23 7.30 -11.81 -4.02
N PHE A 24 7.92 -10.93 -3.24
CA PHE A 24 7.72 -9.47 -3.31
C PHE A 24 9.04 -8.70 -3.11
N LYS A 25 9.02 -7.41 -3.42
CA LYS A 25 10.04 -6.42 -3.03
C LYS A 25 9.45 -5.48 -1.99
N TYR A 26 10.07 -5.38 -0.82
CA TYR A 26 9.64 -4.48 0.26
C TYR A 26 10.36 -3.12 0.13
N GLN A 27 9.65 -2.01 0.40
CA GLN A 27 10.14 -0.64 0.25
C GLN A 27 10.86 -0.43 -1.10
N TYR A 28 10.15 -0.79 -2.18
CA TYR A 28 10.71 -0.78 -3.53
C TYR A 28 10.61 0.62 -4.14
N LYS A 29 11.74 1.18 -4.56
CA LYS A 29 11.76 2.44 -5.32
C LYS A 29 11.20 2.20 -6.72
N VAL A 30 9.99 2.69 -6.96
CA VAL A 30 9.26 2.55 -8.24
C VAL A 30 9.77 3.56 -9.25
N MET A 31 9.98 4.79 -8.79
CA MET A 31 10.53 5.93 -9.53
C MET A 31 11.12 6.94 -8.54
N ASP A 32 11.71 8.02 -9.03
CA ASP A 32 12.21 9.09 -8.17
C ASP A 32 11.08 9.69 -7.33
N GLY A 33 11.32 9.81 -6.03
CA GLY A 33 10.33 10.29 -5.07
C GLY A 33 9.22 9.30 -4.69
N VAL A 34 9.15 8.11 -5.31
CA VAL A 34 8.09 7.13 -5.03
C VAL A 34 8.68 5.79 -4.60
N VAL A 35 8.48 5.48 -3.33
CA VAL A 35 8.72 4.15 -2.76
C VAL A 35 7.36 3.50 -2.49
N ALA A 36 7.23 2.24 -2.91
CA ALA A 36 6.09 1.40 -2.63
C ALA A 36 6.37 0.50 -1.43
N ASP A 37 5.39 0.29 -0.55
CA ASP A 37 5.53 -0.61 0.59
C ASP A 37 5.87 -2.03 0.11
N PHE A 38 5.10 -2.53 -0.87
CA PHE A 38 5.36 -3.80 -1.53
C PHE A 38 5.21 -3.65 -3.04
N ALA A 39 6.12 -4.26 -3.79
CA ALA A 39 6.05 -4.33 -5.24
C ALA A 39 6.22 -5.76 -5.75
N PHE A 40 5.52 -6.04 -6.86
CA PHE A 40 5.58 -7.26 -7.65
C PHE A 40 5.98 -6.88 -9.09
N PRO A 41 7.28 -6.66 -9.37
CA PRO A 41 7.72 -6.03 -10.61
C PRO A 41 7.29 -6.76 -11.89
N ARG A 42 7.29 -8.10 -11.87
CA ARG A 42 6.86 -8.92 -13.02
C ARG A 42 5.41 -8.67 -13.41
N SER A 43 4.56 -8.40 -12.42
CA SER A 43 3.12 -8.15 -12.62
C SER A 43 2.79 -6.65 -12.69
N ARG A 44 3.80 -5.77 -12.63
CA ARG A 44 3.65 -4.31 -12.53
C ARG A 44 2.60 -3.92 -11.48
N LEU A 45 2.65 -4.58 -10.32
CA LEU A 45 1.72 -4.33 -9.21
C LEU A 45 2.45 -3.75 -8.01
N ILE A 46 1.87 -2.71 -7.42
CA ILE A 46 2.26 -2.12 -6.13
C ILE A 46 1.12 -2.34 -5.14
N VAL A 47 1.49 -2.62 -3.89
CA VAL A 47 0.58 -2.71 -2.76
C VAL A 47 1.02 -1.72 -1.67
N GLU A 48 0.08 -0.89 -1.23
CA GLU A 48 0.26 0.11 -0.17
C GLU A 48 -0.57 -0.26 1.07
N CYS A 49 0.02 -0.08 2.25
CA CYS A 49 -0.62 -0.27 3.55
C CYS A 49 -0.98 1.10 4.14
N ASP A 50 -2.19 1.56 3.84
CA ASP A 50 -2.61 2.91 4.19
C ASP A 50 -3.06 3.00 5.65
N GLY A 51 -2.25 3.65 6.48
CA GLY A 51 -2.67 4.12 7.81
C GLY A 51 -3.95 4.95 7.74
N ASP A 52 -4.96 4.61 8.56
CA ASP A 52 -6.30 5.20 8.41
C ASP A 52 -6.29 6.72 8.62
N TYR A 53 -5.51 7.19 9.60
CA TYR A 53 -5.37 8.60 9.92
C TYR A 53 -4.55 9.35 8.86
N TRP A 54 -3.39 8.79 8.49
CA TRP A 54 -2.39 9.44 7.64
C TRP A 54 -2.85 9.57 6.19
N HIS A 55 -3.49 8.53 5.66
CA HIS A 55 -4.05 8.50 4.30
C HIS A 55 -5.55 8.83 4.27
N VAL A 56 -6.10 9.25 5.40
CA VAL A 56 -7.41 9.89 5.50
C VAL A 56 -8.55 8.99 5.00
N ASN A 57 -8.66 7.79 5.60
CA ASN A 57 -9.65 6.79 5.24
C ASN A 57 -11.06 7.42 5.18
N PRO A 58 -11.71 7.47 4.00
CA PRO A 58 -12.99 8.16 3.83
C PRO A 58 -14.16 7.49 4.57
N LYS A 59 -13.99 6.24 5.02
CA LYS A 59 -14.97 5.55 5.87
C LYS A 59 -14.92 6.05 7.32
N LYS A 60 -13.75 6.47 7.81
CA LYS A 60 -13.54 6.96 9.19
C LYS A 60 -13.57 8.49 9.29
N TYR A 61 -12.97 9.20 8.34
CA TYR A 61 -12.79 10.65 8.41
C TYR A 61 -13.73 11.36 7.42
N LYS A 62 -14.82 11.93 7.96
CA LYS A 62 -15.81 12.71 7.18
C LYS A 62 -15.52 14.20 7.14
N LYS A 63 -15.01 14.76 8.25
CA LYS A 63 -14.53 16.14 8.34
C LYS A 63 -13.01 16.11 8.33
N LEU A 64 -12.41 16.85 7.41
CA LEU A 64 -10.97 16.81 7.17
C LEU A 64 -10.31 18.11 7.64
N SER A 65 -9.19 17.97 8.34
CA SER A 65 -8.30 19.11 8.61
C SER A 65 -7.68 19.64 7.32
N ARG A 66 -7.08 20.84 7.37
CA ARG A 66 -6.35 21.39 6.22
C ARG A 66 -5.23 20.45 5.74
N TYR A 67 -4.48 19.87 6.69
CA TYR A 67 -3.46 18.86 6.40
C TYR A 67 -4.05 17.65 5.67
N GLN A 68 -5.13 17.07 6.18
CA GLN A 68 -5.76 15.89 5.57
C GLN A 68 -6.33 16.16 4.17
N LYS A 69 -6.80 17.38 3.90
CA LYS A 69 -7.22 17.79 2.55
C LYS A 69 -6.04 17.81 1.59
N MET A 70 -4.91 18.42 1.98
CA MET A 70 -3.70 18.44 1.17
C MET A 70 -3.16 17.04 0.93
N LYS A 71 -3.05 16.24 1.99
CA LYS A 71 -2.55 14.87 1.91
C LYS A 71 -3.35 13.99 0.96
N ARG A 72 -4.68 14.14 0.93
CA ARG A 72 -5.54 13.44 -0.03
C ARG A 72 -5.28 13.84 -1.48
N LEU A 73 -4.96 15.12 -1.74
CA LEU A 73 -4.59 15.58 -3.08
C LEU A 73 -3.23 14.99 -3.49
N GLU A 74 -2.24 15.09 -2.62
CA GLU A 74 -0.89 14.50 -2.84
C GLU A 74 -0.97 12.99 -3.12
N ASP A 75 -1.76 12.25 -2.34
CA ASP A 75 -1.91 10.80 -2.53
C ASP A 75 -2.60 10.45 -3.85
N LYS A 76 -3.51 11.31 -4.33
CA LYS A 76 -4.17 11.15 -5.63
C LYS A 76 -3.18 11.41 -6.77
N GLU A 77 -2.45 12.52 -6.72
CA GLU A 77 -1.44 12.88 -7.72
C GLU A 77 -0.35 11.81 -7.81
N ARG A 78 0.13 11.33 -6.66
CA ARG A 78 1.09 10.22 -6.58
C ARG A 78 0.54 8.95 -7.23
N GLN A 79 -0.72 8.60 -6.98
CA GLN A 79 -1.32 7.42 -7.58
C GLN A 79 -1.44 7.55 -9.10
N GLU A 80 -1.86 8.71 -9.61
CA GLU A 80 -1.93 8.97 -11.05
C GLU A 80 -0.55 8.82 -11.72
N LEU A 81 0.52 9.35 -11.11
CA LEU A 81 1.89 9.19 -11.63
C LEU A 81 2.33 7.72 -11.68
N ILE A 82 2.02 6.94 -10.64
CA ILE A 82 2.35 5.51 -10.59
C ILE A 82 1.61 4.74 -11.69
N GLU A 83 0.31 5.04 -11.87
CA GLU A 83 -0.53 4.40 -12.88
C GLU A 83 -0.09 4.79 -14.31
N MET A 84 0.26 6.06 -14.54
CA MET A 84 0.82 6.53 -15.81
C MET A 84 2.17 5.85 -16.15
N ALA A 85 2.95 5.49 -15.14
CA ALA A 85 4.17 4.69 -15.31
C ALA A 85 3.90 3.19 -15.57
N GLY A 86 2.64 2.81 -15.76
CA GLY A 86 2.21 1.46 -16.13
C GLY A 86 2.10 0.50 -14.94
N TRP A 87 2.04 1.01 -13.71
CA TRP A 87 1.86 0.17 -12.53
C TRP A 87 0.40 0.16 -12.07
N LYS A 88 -0.11 -1.02 -11.75
CA LYS A 88 -1.36 -1.17 -11.00
C LYS A 88 -1.09 -0.89 -9.53
N VAL A 89 -2.00 -0.16 -8.88
CA VAL A 89 -1.94 0.11 -7.43
C VAL A 89 -3.10 -0.59 -6.73
N LEU A 90 -2.79 -1.31 -5.65
CA LEU A 90 -3.77 -1.79 -4.68
C LEU A 90 -3.45 -1.17 -3.33
N ARG A 91 -4.46 -0.58 -2.69
CA ARG A 91 -4.31 0.03 -1.36
C ARG A 91 -5.22 -0.67 -0.37
N PHE A 92 -4.70 -0.97 0.81
CA PHE A 92 -5.46 -1.62 1.86
C PHE A 92 -5.39 -0.77 3.12
N TRP A 93 -6.56 -0.46 3.67
CA TRP A 93 -6.64 0.37 4.86
C TRP A 93 -6.16 -0.38 6.10
N GLU A 94 -5.57 0.34 7.04
CA GLU A 94 -5.12 -0.16 8.34
C GLU A 94 -6.18 -1.01 9.04
N ASN A 95 -7.43 -0.54 9.09
CA ASN A 95 -8.51 -1.31 9.72
C ASN A 95 -8.84 -2.61 8.97
N GLU A 96 -8.65 -2.68 7.65
CA GLU A 96 -8.85 -3.89 6.88
C GLU A 96 -7.74 -4.90 7.16
N ILE A 97 -6.48 -4.46 7.15
CA ILE A 97 -5.30 -5.28 7.45
C ILE A 97 -5.38 -5.80 8.90
N ASN A 98 -5.70 -4.93 9.85
CA ASN A 98 -5.79 -5.31 11.26
C ASN A 98 -6.93 -6.28 11.54
N ARG A 99 -8.04 -6.18 10.81
CA ARG A 99 -9.19 -7.07 10.98
C ARG A 99 -8.93 -8.44 10.37
N ASP A 100 -8.39 -8.50 9.16
CA ASP A 100 -8.19 -9.76 8.44
C ASP A 100 -7.13 -9.61 7.33
N VAL A 101 -5.86 -9.74 7.71
CA VAL A 101 -4.72 -9.72 6.77
C VAL A 101 -4.79 -10.90 5.79
N THR A 102 -5.35 -12.03 6.20
CA THR A 102 -5.50 -13.22 5.35
C THR A 102 -6.39 -12.90 4.14
N SER A 103 -7.53 -12.24 4.37
CA SER A 103 -8.44 -11.80 3.31
C SER A 103 -7.85 -10.70 2.44
N VAL A 104 -7.02 -9.80 3.01
CA VAL A 104 -6.26 -8.81 2.23
C VAL A 104 -5.30 -9.51 1.27
N VAL A 105 -4.48 -10.44 1.76
CA VAL A 105 -3.49 -11.14 0.93
C VAL A 105 -4.16 -12.02 -0.13
N ASN A 106 -5.33 -12.60 0.15
CA ASN A 106 -6.13 -13.30 -0.87
C ASN A 106 -6.44 -12.40 -2.09
N LYS A 107 -6.68 -11.10 -1.90
CA LYS A 107 -6.95 -10.16 -3.01
C LYS A 107 -5.69 -9.86 -3.82
N ILE A 108 -4.53 -9.88 -3.18
CA ILE A 108 -3.22 -9.73 -3.84
C ILE A 108 -2.94 -10.95 -4.70
N GLU A 109 -3.07 -12.17 -4.16
CA GLU A 109 -2.88 -13.41 -4.93
C GLU A 109 -3.79 -13.48 -6.15
N LYS A 110 -5.08 -13.17 -5.99
CA LYS A 110 -6.03 -13.06 -7.11
C LYS A 110 -5.56 -12.06 -8.17
N SER A 111 -4.99 -10.94 -7.77
CA SER A 111 -4.45 -9.93 -8.69
C SER A 111 -3.15 -10.38 -9.38
N LEU A 112 -2.37 -11.24 -8.73
CA LEU A 112 -1.17 -11.86 -9.28
C LEU A 112 -1.50 -13.09 -10.15
N LYS A 113 -2.75 -13.56 -10.14
CA LYS A 113 -3.22 -14.80 -10.78
C LYS A 113 -2.47 -16.04 -10.26
N LEU A 114 -2.21 -16.05 -8.94
CA LEU A 114 -1.67 -17.19 -8.20
C LEU A 114 -2.79 -18.09 -7.68
#